data_AF-A0A2M6GM69-F1
#
_entry.id   AF-A0A2M6GM69-F1
#
_cell.length_a   1.000
_cell.length_b   1.000
_cell.length_c   1.000
_cell.angle_alpha   90.00
_cell.angle_beta   90.00
_cell.angle_gamma   90.00
#
_symmetry.space_group_name_H-M   'P 1'
#
loop_
_entity.id
_entity.type
_entity.pdbx_description
1 polymer ?
#
loop_
_entity_poly.entity_id
_entity_poly.type
_entity_poly.pdbx_seq_one_letter_code
_entity_poly.pdbx_strand_id
1 'polypeptide(L)'
;MEKTFIENLNMLYVGFTRPQDRLYIIAQVKDFKSVTNQKNISFLLHRYLQHLDLWQDDQYCYQLAKGTPTVKSATPLTDNLFAVEEFASYNWTQRLKLKQHANNVFDFATQQEHQRINRKLHYALSRITTAKELGFALKQLVNEGIISSKETAELRSMLNRIIQHPHLSRYFSKDILIEKEKEILNVRASRYKPDRIVFDGTKVVLLDFKAPPFTQEHADNLNFYAGLFRELLFTEIECVLYYFDVEEVEQWVYKEESKIGV
;
A
#
# COMPACT_ATOMS: atom_id res chain seq x y z
N MET A 1 -15.80 -11.06 -11.76
CA MET A 1 -16.89 -10.35 -11.04
C MET A 1 -17.78 -11.30 -10.24
N GLU A 2 -18.28 -12.41 -10.81
CA GLU A 2 -19.21 -13.31 -10.10
C GLU A 2 -18.59 -14.02 -8.88
N LYS A 3 -17.35 -14.51 -8.99
CA LYS A 3 -16.66 -15.19 -7.86
C LYS A 3 -16.51 -14.28 -6.64
N THR A 4 -16.06 -13.04 -6.83
CA THR A 4 -15.91 -12.04 -5.76
C THR A 4 -17.25 -11.68 -5.11
N PHE A 5 -18.34 -11.63 -5.89
CA PHE A 5 -19.68 -11.38 -5.35
C PHE A 5 -20.15 -12.54 -4.46
N ILE A 6 -19.94 -13.80 -4.88
CA ILE A 6 -20.29 -14.99 -4.11
C ILE A 6 -19.47 -15.07 -2.81
N GLU A 7 -18.18 -14.79 -2.87
CA GLU A 7 -17.30 -14.74 -1.69
C GLU A 7 -17.78 -13.68 -0.69
N ASN A 8 -18.12 -12.47 -1.17
CA ASN A 8 -18.68 -11.42 -0.33
C ASN A 8 -20.03 -11.81 0.29
N LEU A 9 -20.88 -12.53 -0.45
CA LEU A 9 -22.16 -13.01 0.07
C LEU A 9 -21.98 -14.07 1.16
N ASN A 10 -21.05 -15.01 0.97
CA ASN A 10 -20.72 -16.03 1.97
C ASN A 10 -20.16 -15.37 3.25
N MET A 11 -19.27 -14.39 3.10
CA MET A 11 -18.74 -13.62 4.23
C MET A 11 -19.84 -12.86 4.97
N LEU A 12 -20.80 -12.27 4.24
CA LEU A 12 -21.95 -11.59 4.82
C LEU A 12 -22.84 -12.54 5.62
N TYR A 13 -23.19 -13.70 5.05
CA TYR A 13 -24.01 -14.72 5.72
C TYR A 13 -23.40 -15.14 7.06
N VAL A 14 -22.10 -15.39 7.05
CA VAL A 14 -21.34 -15.75 8.26
C VAL A 14 -21.31 -14.58 9.26
N GLY A 15 -21.10 -13.35 8.78
CA GLY A 15 -21.09 -12.15 9.63
C GLY A 15 -22.45 -11.84 10.27
N PHE A 16 -23.56 -12.21 9.63
CA PHE A 16 -24.91 -11.95 10.14
C PHE A 16 -25.39 -12.99 11.15
N THR A 17 -24.82 -14.20 11.13
CA THR A 17 -25.26 -15.32 11.97
C THR A 17 -24.42 -15.55 13.23
N ARG A 18 -23.21 -14.97 13.30
CA ARG A 18 -22.30 -15.09 14.45
C ARG A 18 -22.57 -14.16 15.63
N PRO A 19 -22.99 -12.90 15.46
CA PRO A 19 -23.17 -11.99 16.59
C PRO A 19 -24.24 -12.51 17.55
N GLN A 20 -23.89 -12.57 18.84
CA GLN A 20 -24.79 -13.06 19.90
C GLN A 20 -25.58 -11.93 20.58
N ASP A 21 -24.95 -10.76 20.75
CA ASP A 21 -25.54 -9.65 21.52
C ASP A 21 -26.05 -8.52 20.63
N ARG A 22 -25.25 -8.04 19.67
CA ARG A 22 -25.62 -6.95 18.74
C ARG A 22 -24.94 -7.12 17.39
N LEU A 23 -25.65 -6.77 16.32
CA LEU A 23 -25.13 -6.71 14.96
C LEU A 23 -25.25 -5.27 14.45
N TYR A 24 -24.11 -4.67 14.10
CA TYR A 24 -24.06 -3.39 13.40
C TYR A 24 -23.57 -3.64 11.97
N ILE A 25 -24.28 -3.08 11.00
CA ILE A 25 -23.97 -3.23 9.58
C ILE A 25 -23.70 -1.84 9.02
N ILE A 26 -22.52 -1.65 8.43
CA ILE A 26 -22.12 -0.40 7.78
C ILE A 26 -21.96 -0.68 6.30
N ALA A 27 -22.67 0.08 5.47
CA ALA A 27 -22.63 -0.07 4.02
C ALA A 27 -22.51 1.30 3.35
N GLN A 28 -21.89 1.32 2.17
CA GLN A 28 -21.75 2.54 1.38
C GLN A 28 -23.05 2.80 0.61
N VAL A 29 -23.59 4.02 0.72
CA VAL A 29 -24.67 4.51 -0.14
C VAL A 29 -24.12 4.74 -1.54
N LYS A 30 -24.81 4.22 -2.54
CA LYS A 30 -24.49 4.38 -3.96
C LYS A 30 -25.74 4.80 -4.71
N ASP A 31 -25.59 5.25 -5.95
CA ASP A 31 -26.73 5.37 -6.83
C ASP A 31 -27.28 3.97 -7.18
N PHE A 32 -28.32 3.57 -6.46
CA PHE A 32 -28.97 2.26 -6.59
C PHE A 32 -29.94 2.21 -7.79
N LYS A 33 -30.19 3.33 -8.49
CA LYS A 33 -30.99 3.39 -9.72
C LYS A 33 -30.19 2.98 -10.96
N SER A 34 -28.86 3.09 -10.89
CA SER A 34 -27.96 2.67 -11.97
C SER A 34 -27.83 1.14 -12.07
N VAL A 35 -27.99 0.60 -13.28
CA VAL A 35 -27.93 -0.84 -13.60
C VAL A 35 -26.58 -1.47 -13.23
N THR A 36 -25.49 -0.69 -13.27
CA THR A 36 -24.15 -1.17 -12.94
C THR A 36 -23.94 -1.40 -11.44
N ASN A 37 -24.74 -0.77 -10.57
CA ASN A 37 -24.62 -0.88 -9.12
C ASN A 37 -25.50 -1.98 -8.50
N GLN A 38 -26.21 -2.77 -9.32
CA GLN A 38 -27.17 -3.76 -8.84
C GLN A 38 -26.54 -5.10 -8.38
N LYS A 39 -25.23 -5.29 -8.57
CA LYS A 39 -24.51 -6.54 -8.22
C LYS A 39 -23.51 -6.36 -7.07
N ASN A 40 -23.94 -5.75 -5.97
CA ASN A 40 -23.12 -5.62 -4.76
C ASN A 40 -23.95 -5.75 -3.47
N ILE A 41 -23.26 -5.92 -2.33
CA ILE A 41 -23.89 -6.13 -1.03
C ILE A 41 -24.69 -4.90 -0.58
N SER A 42 -24.19 -3.68 -0.82
CA SER A 42 -24.92 -2.45 -0.50
C SER A 42 -26.29 -2.41 -1.18
N PHE A 43 -26.39 -2.84 -2.44
CA PHE A 43 -27.63 -2.92 -3.17
C PHE A 43 -28.59 -3.98 -2.60
N LEU A 44 -28.08 -5.14 -2.15
CA LEU A 44 -28.91 -6.14 -1.47
C LEU A 44 -29.50 -5.61 -0.16
N LEU A 45 -28.71 -4.89 0.63
CA LEU A 45 -29.17 -4.26 1.87
C LEU A 45 -30.21 -3.17 1.60
N HIS A 46 -29.98 -2.35 0.57
CA HIS A 46 -30.96 -1.36 0.09
C HIS A 46 -32.28 -2.03 -0.33
N ARG A 47 -32.23 -3.08 -1.16
CA ARG A 47 -33.44 -3.83 -1.57
C ARG A 47 -34.15 -4.48 -0.39
N TYR A 48 -33.42 -4.95 0.61
CA TYR A 48 -34.02 -5.50 1.82
C TYR A 48 -34.79 -4.43 2.61
N LEU A 49 -34.23 -3.22 2.76
CA LEU A 49 -34.94 -2.10 3.40
C LEU A 49 -36.17 -1.64 2.59
N GLN A 50 -36.09 -1.66 1.26
CA GLN A 50 -37.25 -1.41 0.39
C GLN A 50 -38.33 -2.49 0.54
N HIS A 51 -37.94 -3.76 0.62
CA HIS A 51 -38.89 -4.86 0.81
C HIS A 51 -39.63 -4.79 2.15
N LEU A 52 -39.00 -4.22 3.18
CA LEU A 52 -39.62 -3.96 4.47
C LEU A 52 -40.39 -2.62 4.53
N ASP A 53 -40.47 -1.88 3.42
CA ASP A 53 -41.06 -0.53 3.36
C ASP A 53 -40.44 0.48 4.34
N LEU A 54 -39.14 0.30 4.67
CA LEU A 54 -38.41 1.14 5.61
C LEU A 54 -37.49 2.17 4.94
N TRP A 55 -37.16 1.99 3.65
CA TRP A 55 -36.19 2.85 2.97
C TRP A 55 -36.67 4.29 2.79
N GLN A 56 -35.83 5.27 3.15
CA GLN A 56 -36.02 6.68 2.85
C GLN A 56 -34.72 7.30 2.33
N ASP A 57 -34.80 8.12 1.27
CA ASP A 57 -33.63 8.63 0.55
C ASP A 57 -32.69 9.49 1.44
N ASP A 58 -33.24 10.19 2.43
CA ASP A 58 -32.48 11.07 3.34
C ASP A 58 -32.18 10.40 4.71
N GLN A 59 -32.45 9.10 4.86
CA GLN A 59 -32.19 8.35 6.09
C GLN A 59 -31.00 7.39 5.92
N TYR A 60 -29.99 7.57 6.78
CA TYR A 60 -28.75 6.77 6.73
C TYR A 60 -28.64 5.74 7.85
N CYS A 61 -29.51 5.81 8.86
CA CYS A 61 -29.49 4.92 10.02
C CYS A 61 -30.84 4.23 10.17
N TYR A 62 -30.81 2.90 10.16
CA TYR A 62 -31.99 2.05 10.28
C TYR A 62 -31.82 1.11 11.47
N GLN A 63 -32.85 1.04 12.32
CA GLN A 63 -32.90 0.09 13.42
C GLN A 63 -33.95 -0.98 13.12
N LEU A 64 -33.49 -2.15 12.70
CA LEU A 64 -34.38 -3.28 12.34
C LEU A 64 -34.93 -4.00 13.57
N ALA A 65 -34.14 -4.06 14.64
CA ALA A 65 -34.53 -4.65 15.91
C ALA A 65 -33.95 -3.83 17.06
N LYS A 66 -34.80 -3.52 18.05
CA LYS A 66 -34.37 -2.88 19.28
C LYS A 66 -34.06 -3.95 20.32
N GLY A 67 -32.77 -4.23 20.50
CA GLY A 67 -32.31 -5.08 21.59
C GLY A 67 -32.48 -4.38 22.93
N THR A 68 -32.88 -5.12 23.96
CA THR A 68 -32.77 -4.67 25.35
C THR A 68 -31.31 -4.78 25.79
N PRO A 69 -30.73 -3.77 26.47
CA PRO A 69 -29.38 -3.89 26.99
C PRO A 69 -29.34 -4.99 28.06
N THR A 70 -28.82 -6.16 27.70
CA THR A 70 -28.46 -7.18 28.68
C THR A 70 -27.19 -6.72 29.36
N VAL A 71 -27.31 -6.21 30.59
CA VAL A 71 -26.15 -6.12 31.48
C VAL A 71 -25.80 -7.56 31.79
N LYS A 72 -24.81 -8.12 31.08
CA LYS A 72 -24.13 -9.31 31.58
C LYS A 72 -23.42 -8.84 32.85
N SER A 73 -24.07 -9.00 34.01
CA SER A 73 -23.31 -9.09 35.25
C SER A 73 -22.31 -10.20 34.99
N ALA A 74 -21.02 -9.88 35.00
CA ALA A 74 -20.00 -10.93 34.98
C ALA A 74 -20.43 -11.92 36.06
N THR A 75 -20.72 -13.17 35.68
CA THR A 75 -20.86 -14.22 36.66
C THR A 75 -19.57 -14.16 37.47
N PRO A 76 -19.62 -14.04 38.82
CA PRO A 76 -18.41 -14.19 39.59
C PRO A 76 -17.79 -15.52 39.17
N LEU A 77 -16.50 -15.48 38.81
CA LEU A 77 -15.74 -16.67 38.44
C LEU A 77 -15.80 -17.64 39.63
N THR A 78 -16.77 -18.56 39.62
CA THR A 78 -16.89 -19.60 40.64
C THR A 78 -15.96 -20.73 40.25
N ASP A 79 -14.84 -20.80 40.95
CA ASP A 79 -14.04 -21.97 41.29
C ASP A 79 -13.93 -23.08 40.22
N ASN A 80 -13.04 -22.81 39.27
CA ASN A 80 -11.91 -23.67 38.87
C ASN A 80 -11.23 -22.96 37.69
N LEU A 81 -10.54 -21.87 38.00
CA LEU A 81 -9.68 -21.20 37.03
C LEU A 81 -8.50 -22.13 36.77
N PHE A 82 -8.44 -22.71 35.56
CA PHE A 82 -7.18 -23.25 35.06
C PHE A 82 -6.22 -22.07 34.89
N ALA A 83 -5.31 -21.92 35.84
CA ALA A 83 -4.18 -21.01 35.70
C ALA A 83 -3.29 -21.58 34.60
N VAL A 84 -3.39 -21.02 33.40
CA VAL A 84 -2.43 -21.27 32.34
C VAL A 84 -1.17 -20.50 32.72
N GLU A 85 -0.25 -21.17 33.41
CA GLU A 85 1.03 -20.58 33.84
C GLU A 85 1.86 -20.10 32.64
N GLU A 86 1.72 -20.78 31.50
CA GLU A 86 2.42 -20.46 30.26
C GLU A 86 1.50 -20.67 29.05
N PHE A 87 1.10 -19.57 28.42
CA PHE A 87 0.44 -19.61 27.11
C PHE A 87 1.51 -19.51 26.02
N ALA A 88 2.05 -20.65 25.59
CA ALA A 88 3.01 -20.70 24.51
C ALA A 88 2.32 -20.40 23.16
N SER A 89 2.06 -19.12 22.86
CA SER A 89 1.65 -18.70 21.52
C SER A 89 2.87 -18.72 20.61
N TYR A 90 3.07 -19.82 19.89
CA TYR A 90 4.03 -19.84 18.80
C TYR A 90 3.50 -18.98 17.67
N ASN A 91 4.34 -18.08 17.15
CA ASN A 91 3.98 -17.26 16.00
C ASN A 91 3.67 -18.19 14.83
N TRP A 92 2.41 -18.25 14.39
CA TRP A 92 1.96 -19.17 13.34
C TRP A 92 2.76 -18.99 12.03
N THR A 93 3.30 -17.78 11.79
CA THR A 93 4.21 -17.51 10.67
C THR A 93 5.51 -18.33 10.71
N GLN A 94 5.96 -18.76 11.89
CA GLN A 94 7.14 -19.63 12.05
C GLN A 94 6.84 -21.11 11.72
N ARG A 95 5.57 -21.55 11.78
CA ARG A 95 5.16 -22.93 11.42
C ARG A 95 4.68 -23.06 9.98
N LEU A 96 4.34 -21.96 9.32
CA LEU A 96 3.90 -21.96 7.93
C LEU A 96 5.10 -22.05 6.98
N LYS A 97 5.75 -23.21 6.94
CA LYS A 97 6.71 -23.54 5.88
C LYS A 97 5.95 -24.09 4.69
N LEU A 98 5.70 -23.25 3.69
CA LEU A 98 5.30 -23.71 2.35
C LEU A 98 6.41 -24.64 1.86
N LYS A 99 6.13 -25.95 1.82
CA LYS A 99 7.07 -26.93 1.31
C LYS A 99 7.11 -26.81 -0.21
N GLN A 100 8.00 -25.96 -0.71
CA GLN A 100 8.28 -25.87 -2.13
C GLN A 100 9.41 -26.83 -2.46
N HIS A 101 9.19 -27.69 -3.44
CA HIS A 101 10.13 -28.70 -3.91
C HIS A 101 11.27 -28.04 -4.70
N ALA A 102 12.14 -27.25 -4.06
CA ALA A 102 13.32 -26.66 -4.70
C ALA A 102 14.46 -26.25 -3.74
N ASN A 103 14.39 -26.65 -2.45
CA ASN A 103 15.21 -26.06 -1.37
C ASN A 103 16.69 -26.49 -1.29
N ASN A 104 17.25 -27.15 -2.29
CA ASN A 104 18.64 -27.56 -2.26
C ASN A 104 19.35 -26.86 -3.41
N VAL A 105 20.06 -25.75 -3.13
CA VAL A 105 21.30 -25.25 -3.80
C VAL A 105 21.50 -23.72 -3.63
N PHE A 106 20.48 -22.91 -3.33
CA PHE A 106 20.63 -21.44 -3.15
C PHE A 106 20.01 -20.94 -1.83
N ASP A 107 20.61 -19.88 -1.23
CA ASP A 107 20.12 -19.21 -0.02
C ASP A 107 18.88 -18.33 -0.31
N PHE A 108 17.79 -18.99 -0.70
CA PHE A 108 16.52 -18.33 -1.04
C PHE A 108 15.84 -17.65 0.15
N ALA A 109 16.13 -18.09 1.39
CA ALA A 109 15.51 -17.52 2.59
C ALA A 109 15.98 -16.08 2.82
N THR A 110 17.28 -15.84 2.72
CA THR A 110 17.87 -14.51 2.80
C THR A 110 17.35 -13.63 1.67
N GLN A 111 17.34 -14.12 0.43
CA GLN A 111 16.84 -13.38 -0.73
C GLN A 111 15.36 -12.96 -0.59
N GLN A 112 14.51 -13.83 -0.05
CA GLN A 112 13.10 -13.52 0.19
C GLN A 112 12.93 -12.42 1.25
N GLU A 113 13.75 -12.42 2.30
CA GLU A 113 13.70 -11.38 3.31
C GLU A 113 14.16 -10.02 2.76
N HIS A 114 15.26 -9.98 1.99
CA HIS A 114 15.69 -8.75 1.30
C HIS A 114 14.59 -8.20 0.39
N GLN A 115 13.93 -9.04 -0.42
CA GLN A 115 12.82 -8.61 -1.25
C GLN A 115 11.64 -8.05 -0.44
N ARG A 116 11.34 -8.65 0.71
CA ARG A 116 10.27 -8.20 1.59
C ARG A 116 10.59 -6.83 2.21
N ILE A 117 11.82 -6.64 2.67
CA ILE A 117 12.29 -5.36 3.22
C ILE A 117 12.29 -4.29 2.13
N ASN A 118 12.81 -4.58 0.94
CA ASN A 118 12.83 -3.65 -0.19
C ASN A 118 11.43 -3.19 -0.60
N ARG A 119 10.44 -4.10 -0.59
CA ARG A 119 9.03 -3.73 -0.82
C ARG A 119 8.47 -2.80 0.26
N LYS A 120 8.81 -3.03 1.53
CA LYS A 120 8.39 -2.15 2.65
C LYS A 120 9.05 -0.77 2.54
N LEU A 121 10.33 -0.71 2.16
CA LEU A 121 11.05 0.54 1.93
C LEU A 121 10.42 1.34 0.80
N HIS A 122 10.20 0.70 -0.35
CA HIS A 122 9.56 1.30 -1.51
C HIS A 122 8.18 1.88 -1.15
N TYR A 123 7.35 1.08 -0.47
CA TYR A 123 6.03 1.51 -0.01
C TYR A 123 6.08 2.68 0.99
N ALA A 124 7.04 2.68 1.91
CA ALA A 124 7.23 3.79 2.83
C ALA A 124 7.65 5.07 2.10
N LEU A 125 8.56 4.96 1.13
CA LEU A 125 9.07 6.09 0.35
C LEU A 125 8.01 6.72 -0.56
N SER A 126 7.07 5.92 -1.10
CA SER A 126 5.94 6.47 -1.86
C SER A 126 4.98 7.29 -0.98
N ARG A 127 4.96 7.05 0.33
CA ARG A 127 4.14 7.80 1.30
C ARG A 127 4.84 9.04 1.85
N ILE A 128 6.16 9.06 1.90
CA ILE A 128 6.95 10.18 2.43
C ILE A 128 7.16 11.22 1.34
N THR A 129 6.69 12.44 1.47
CA THR A 129 7.07 13.55 0.57
C THR A 129 8.29 14.29 1.13
N THR A 130 8.24 14.64 2.42
CA THR A 130 9.29 15.40 3.09
C THR A 130 9.92 14.62 4.26
N ALA A 131 11.18 14.92 4.61
CA ALA A 131 11.88 14.23 5.69
C ALA A 131 11.12 14.25 7.04
N LYS A 132 10.34 15.31 7.29
CA LYS A 132 9.55 15.46 8.53
C LYS A 132 8.38 14.48 8.63
N GLU A 133 7.93 13.91 7.51
CA GLU A 133 6.79 12.98 7.46
C GLU A 133 7.18 11.54 7.83
N LEU A 134 8.46 11.21 7.93
CA LEU A 134 8.93 9.85 8.23
C LEU A 134 8.23 9.23 9.45
N GLY A 135 8.12 10.01 10.54
CA GLY A 135 7.48 9.54 11.77
C GLY A 135 5.99 9.24 11.59
N PHE A 136 5.28 10.03 10.77
CA PHE A 136 3.86 9.82 10.46
C PHE A 136 3.68 8.61 9.53
N ALA A 137 4.49 8.51 8.47
CA ALA A 137 4.45 7.40 7.53
C ALA A 137 4.67 6.05 8.23
N LEU A 138 5.66 5.96 9.13
CA LEU A 138 5.89 4.73 9.91
C LEU A 138 4.69 4.36 10.80
N LYS A 139 4.06 5.32 11.46
CA LYS A 139 2.84 5.07 12.25
C LYS A 139 1.70 4.57 11.36
N GLN A 140 1.55 5.14 10.17
CA GLN A 140 0.55 4.70 9.20
C GLN A 140 0.81 3.26 8.75
N LEU A 141 2.05 2.89 8.43
CA LEU A 141 2.41 1.52 8.05
C LEU A 141 2.12 0.49 9.17
N VAL A 142 2.31 0.87 10.44
CA VAL A 142 1.93 0.03 11.58
C VAL A 142 0.40 -0.12 11.67
N ASN A 143 -0.34 0.99 11.54
CA ASN A 143 -1.81 0.97 11.61
C ASN A 143 -2.44 0.19 10.44
N GLU A 144 -1.81 0.20 9.26
CA GLU A 144 -2.20 -0.57 8.08
C GLU A 144 -1.79 -2.05 8.18
N GLY A 145 -1.04 -2.45 9.23
CA GLY A 145 -0.57 -3.82 9.43
C GLY A 145 0.53 -4.26 8.48
N ILE A 146 1.19 -3.32 7.79
CA ILE A 146 2.25 -3.59 6.81
C ILE A 146 3.57 -3.95 7.52
N ILE A 147 3.82 -3.29 8.66
CA ILE A 147 4.93 -3.59 9.55
C ILE A 147 4.45 -3.76 10.99
N SER A 148 5.16 -4.59 11.75
CA SER A 148 4.97 -4.69 13.19
C SER A 148 5.68 -3.57 13.94
N SER A 149 5.27 -3.34 15.19
CA SER A 149 5.96 -2.39 16.09
C SER A 149 7.44 -2.77 16.31
N LYS A 150 7.78 -4.05 16.24
CA LYS A 150 9.17 -4.54 16.38
C LYS A 150 10.04 -4.16 15.17
N GLU A 151 9.50 -4.26 13.96
CA GLU A 151 10.19 -3.91 12.71
C GLU A 151 10.34 -2.39 12.50
N THR A 152 9.60 -1.58 13.27
CA THR A 152 9.56 -0.12 13.08
C THR A 152 10.93 0.54 13.31
N ALA A 153 11.72 0.05 14.27
CA ALA A 153 13.03 0.62 14.58
C ALA A 153 14.04 0.41 13.44
N GLU A 154 14.08 -0.80 12.90
CA GLU A 154 14.95 -1.17 11.78
C GLU A 154 14.58 -0.40 10.52
N LEU A 155 13.30 -0.43 10.12
CA LEU A 155 12.84 0.27 8.91
C LEU A 155 13.06 1.79 9.02
N ARG A 156 12.90 2.38 10.21
CA ARG A 156 13.22 3.79 10.46
C ARG A 156 14.68 4.09 10.20
N SER A 157 15.60 3.24 10.66
CA SER A 157 17.04 3.42 10.44
C SER A 157 17.36 3.39 8.94
N MET A 158 16.82 2.40 8.23
CA MET A 158 17.00 2.28 6.78
C MET A 158 16.45 3.50 6.03
N LEU A 159 15.23 3.94 6.33
CA LEU A 159 14.63 5.11 5.69
C LEU A 159 15.38 6.41 6.00
N ASN A 160 15.89 6.56 7.23
CA ASN A 160 16.71 7.72 7.58
C ASN A 160 17.99 7.80 6.73
N ARG A 161 18.67 6.67 6.49
CA ARG A 161 19.86 6.63 5.61
C ARG A 161 19.53 7.14 4.21
N ILE A 162 18.40 6.73 3.65
CA ILE A 162 17.94 7.14 2.31
C ILE A 162 17.58 8.64 2.29
N ILE A 163 16.78 9.09 3.27
CA ILE A 163 16.27 10.47 3.35
C ILE A 163 17.40 11.46 3.64
N GLN A 164 18.42 11.05 4.39
CA GLN A 164 19.56 11.88 4.75
C GLN A 164 20.78 11.65 3.84
N HIS A 165 20.64 10.80 2.81
CA HIS A 165 21.73 10.50 1.90
C HIS A 165 22.24 11.78 1.23
N PRO A 166 23.56 12.04 1.14
CA PRO A 166 24.10 13.28 0.61
C PRO A 166 23.54 13.66 -0.77
N HIS A 167 23.36 12.66 -1.65
CA HIS A 167 22.83 12.87 -2.99
C HIS A 167 21.29 12.98 -3.06
N LEU A 168 20.55 12.53 -2.04
CA LEU A 168 19.08 12.46 -2.09
C LEU A 168 18.39 13.45 -1.15
N SER A 169 19.08 13.92 -0.11
CA SER A 169 18.49 14.73 0.96
C SER A 169 17.77 15.99 0.46
N ARG A 170 18.29 16.63 -0.59
CA ARG A 170 17.65 17.76 -1.29
C ARG A 170 16.23 17.37 -1.73
N TYR A 171 16.05 16.18 -2.30
CA TYR A 171 14.77 15.65 -2.80
C TYR A 171 13.77 15.25 -1.72
N PHE A 172 14.09 15.44 -0.43
CA PHE A 172 13.17 15.32 0.69
C PHE A 172 12.99 16.64 1.46
N SER A 173 13.49 17.76 0.92
CA SER A 173 13.27 19.09 1.46
C SER A 173 11.82 19.56 1.23
N LYS A 174 11.38 20.51 2.07
CA LYS A 174 10.09 21.20 1.90
C LYS A 174 10.10 22.22 0.77
N ASP A 175 11.27 22.66 0.35
CA ASP A 175 11.43 23.75 -0.63
C ASP A 175 11.35 23.27 -2.08
N ILE A 176 10.98 22.01 -2.30
CA ILE A 176 10.87 21.42 -3.64
C ILE A 176 9.47 20.88 -3.85
N LEU A 177 8.97 21.11 -5.06
CA LEU A 177 7.72 20.49 -5.51
C LEU A 177 8.00 19.05 -5.95
N ILE A 178 7.24 18.12 -5.39
CA ILE A 178 7.46 16.68 -5.60
C ILE A 178 6.13 16.03 -5.96
N GLU A 179 6.13 15.35 -7.09
CA GLU A 179 5.04 14.48 -7.53
C GLU A 179 5.51 13.02 -7.42
N LYS A 180 4.68 12.15 -6.86
CA LYS A 180 5.01 10.74 -6.63
C LYS A 180 4.12 9.86 -7.49
N GLU A 181 4.69 8.80 -8.06
CA GLU A 181 3.96 7.78 -8.83
C GLU A 181 3.03 8.32 -9.93
N LYS A 182 3.42 9.39 -10.64
CA LYS A 182 2.57 10.02 -11.64
C LYS A 182 2.63 9.28 -12.98
N GLU A 183 1.47 8.87 -13.49
CA GLU A 183 1.36 8.30 -14.83
C GLU A 183 1.29 9.43 -15.88
N ILE A 184 2.03 9.29 -16.97
CA ILE A 184 1.88 10.14 -18.16
C ILE A 184 1.22 9.29 -19.25
N LEU A 185 0.05 9.75 -19.71
CA LEU A 185 -0.65 9.12 -20.82
C LEU A 185 0.08 9.42 -22.13
N ASN A 186 0.82 8.44 -22.65
CA ASN A 186 1.43 8.49 -23.98
C ASN A 186 0.65 7.58 -24.95
N VAL A 187 0.61 7.98 -26.22
CA VAL A 187 0.16 7.22 -27.40
C VAL A 187 0.66 5.77 -27.43
N ARG A 188 1.85 5.50 -26.85
CA ARG A 188 2.44 4.14 -26.77
C ARG A 188 1.96 3.27 -25.59
N ALA A 189 1.05 3.75 -24.75
CA ALA A 189 0.49 3.01 -23.61
C ALA A 189 1.54 2.41 -22.64
N SER A 190 2.72 3.05 -22.51
CA SER A 190 3.70 2.66 -21.49
C SER A 190 3.14 2.95 -20.10
N ARG A 191 3.10 1.93 -19.24
CA ARG A 191 2.65 2.03 -17.83
C ARG A 191 3.80 2.35 -16.87
N TYR A 192 5.00 2.61 -17.38
CA TYR A 192 6.11 2.96 -16.51
C TYR A 192 5.86 4.31 -15.83
N LYS A 193 6.11 4.35 -14.53
CA LYS A 193 6.03 5.54 -13.69
C LYS A 193 7.26 5.57 -12.78
N PRO A 194 7.97 6.70 -12.67
CA PRO A 194 9.04 6.83 -11.70
C PRO A 194 8.44 6.93 -10.29
N ASP A 195 9.22 6.53 -9.30
CA ASP A 195 8.82 6.60 -7.90
C ASP A 195 8.64 8.05 -7.46
N ARG A 196 9.51 8.94 -7.94
CA ARG A 196 9.50 10.36 -7.61
C ARG A 196 9.89 11.25 -8.79
N ILE A 197 9.16 12.35 -8.94
CA ILE A 197 9.44 13.44 -9.88
C ILE A 197 9.62 14.71 -9.04
N VAL A 198 10.77 15.35 -9.19
CA VAL A 198 11.18 16.51 -8.41
C VAL A 198 11.28 17.70 -9.36
N PHE A 199 10.63 18.80 -9.04
CA PHE A 199 10.70 20.05 -9.79
C PHE A 199 11.50 21.08 -9.01
N ASP A 200 12.78 21.23 -9.36
CA ASP A 200 13.71 22.19 -8.74
C ASP A 200 13.98 23.35 -9.70
N GLY A 201 13.09 24.37 -9.67
CA GLY A 201 13.14 25.49 -10.60
C GLY A 201 12.85 25.04 -12.04
N THR A 202 13.83 25.20 -12.94
CA THR A 202 13.75 24.77 -14.35
C THR A 202 14.18 23.32 -14.56
N LYS A 203 14.69 22.67 -13.51
CA LYS A 203 15.23 21.31 -13.57
C LYS A 203 14.18 20.30 -13.09
N VAL A 204 14.07 19.20 -13.81
CA VAL A 204 13.28 18.03 -13.41
C VAL A 204 14.24 16.91 -13.01
N VAL A 205 14.03 16.32 -11.84
CA VAL A 205 14.75 15.12 -11.43
C VAL A 205 13.78 13.95 -11.33
N LEU A 206 14.05 12.89 -12.09
CA LEU A 206 13.33 11.63 -12.05
C LEU A 206 14.11 10.65 -11.19
N LEU A 207 13.48 10.10 -10.17
CA LEU A 207 14.13 9.27 -9.18
C LEU A 207 13.38 7.95 -8.99
N ASP A 208 14.14 6.86 -9.00
CA ASP A 208 13.67 5.50 -8.77
C ASP A 208 14.48 4.80 -7.67
N PHE A 209 13.80 4.02 -6.83
CA PHE A 209 14.42 3.18 -5.82
C PHE A 209 14.34 1.71 -6.26
N LYS A 210 15.50 1.04 -6.40
CA LYS A 210 15.60 -0.32 -6.92
C LYS A 210 16.31 -1.25 -5.95
N ALA A 211 16.05 -2.54 -6.11
CA ALA A 211 16.91 -3.58 -5.56
C ALA A 211 18.06 -3.83 -6.55
N PRO A 212 19.28 -4.12 -6.08
CA PRO A 212 20.37 -4.52 -6.96
C PRO A 212 20.08 -5.89 -7.63
N PRO A 213 20.80 -6.22 -8.72
CA PRO A 213 21.86 -5.43 -9.34
C PRO A 213 21.34 -4.29 -10.22
N PHE A 214 22.24 -3.39 -10.60
CA PHE A 214 21.99 -2.47 -11.69
C PHE A 214 21.65 -3.24 -12.98
N THR A 215 20.63 -2.78 -13.69
CA THR A 215 20.31 -3.26 -15.04
C THR A 215 20.16 -2.07 -15.97
N GLN A 216 20.58 -2.23 -17.23
CA GLN A 216 20.40 -1.20 -18.25
C GLN A 216 18.93 -0.82 -18.43
N GLU A 217 18.02 -1.78 -18.24
CA GLU A 217 16.57 -1.56 -18.26
C GLU A 217 16.12 -0.49 -17.24
N HIS A 218 16.74 -0.40 -16.07
CA HIS A 218 16.42 0.65 -15.10
C HIS A 218 16.73 2.04 -15.66
N ALA A 219 17.88 2.20 -16.32
CA ALA A 219 18.26 3.45 -16.95
C ALA A 219 17.37 3.77 -18.16
N ASP A 220 17.07 2.77 -18.99
CA ASP A 220 16.23 2.92 -20.18
C ASP A 220 14.80 3.35 -19.83
N ASN A 221 14.24 2.82 -18.74
CA ASN A 221 12.93 3.23 -18.23
C ASN A 221 12.89 4.70 -17.81
N LEU A 222 13.88 5.15 -17.03
CA LEU A 222 13.99 6.57 -16.66
C LEU A 222 14.24 7.46 -17.89
N ASN A 223 15.09 7.03 -18.83
CA ASN A 223 15.37 7.77 -20.05
C ASN A 223 14.13 7.89 -20.95
N PHE A 224 13.34 6.83 -21.05
CA PHE A 224 12.05 6.87 -21.76
C PHE A 224 11.13 7.93 -21.15
N TYR A 225 11.01 7.94 -19.82
CA TYR A 225 10.17 8.90 -19.11
C TYR A 225 10.74 10.33 -19.16
N ALA A 226 12.06 10.49 -19.14
CA ALA A 226 12.75 11.76 -19.36
C ALA A 226 12.46 12.34 -20.76
N GLY A 227 12.36 11.49 -21.78
CA GLY A 227 11.92 11.89 -23.13
C GLY A 227 10.54 12.54 -23.12
N LEU A 228 9.61 12.07 -22.27
CA LEU A 228 8.27 12.69 -22.14
C LEU A 228 8.36 14.09 -21.54
N PHE A 229 9.23 14.31 -20.56
CA PHE A 229 9.47 15.64 -20.00
C PHE A 229 10.18 16.57 -21.00
N ARG A 230 11.01 16.02 -21.89
CA ARG A 230 11.62 16.77 -22.99
C ARG A 230 10.56 17.28 -23.96
N GLU A 231 9.57 16.46 -24.31
CA GLU A 231 8.42 16.85 -25.14
C GLU A 231 7.58 17.95 -24.46
N LEU A 232 7.58 18.02 -23.13
CA LEU A 232 6.97 19.09 -22.34
C LEU A 232 7.85 20.34 -22.19
N LEU A 233 8.90 20.48 -23.00
CA LEU A 233 9.82 21.63 -23.07
C LEU A 233 10.73 21.84 -21.84
N PHE A 234 10.95 20.81 -21.02
CA PHE A 234 11.96 20.88 -19.96
C PHE A 234 13.37 20.70 -20.53
N THR A 235 14.28 21.61 -20.18
CA THR A 235 15.65 21.64 -20.73
C THR A 235 16.65 20.84 -19.90
N GLU A 236 16.50 20.85 -18.57
CA GLU A 236 17.38 20.18 -17.63
C GLU A 236 16.64 19.02 -16.97
N ILE A 237 16.97 17.79 -17.37
CA ILE A 237 16.34 16.57 -16.84
C ILE A 237 17.45 15.67 -16.32
N GLU A 238 17.42 15.36 -15.03
CA GLU A 238 18.34 14.43 -14.37
C GLU A 238 17.61 13.15 -13.98
N CYS A 239 18.26 12.03 -14.17
CA CYS A 239 17.78 10.71 -13.78
C CYS A 239 18.63 10.22 -12.60
N VAL A 240 17.99 9.69 -11.57
CA VAL A 240 18.63 9.20 -10.35
C VAL A 240 18.09 7.81 -10.00
N LEU A 241 18.98 6.85 -9.83
CA LEU A 241 18.67 5.52 -9.31
C LEU A 241 19.34 5.35 -7.95
N TYR A 242 18.58 4.91 -6.96
CA TYR A 242 19.10 4.52 -5.66
C TYR A 242 18.91 3.01 -5.44
N TYR A 243 19.96 2.32 -5.02
CA TYR A 243 19.94 0.88 -4.76
C TYR A 243 19.98 0.58 -3.26
N PHE A 244 18.94 -0.07 -2.72
CA PHE A 244 18.75 -0.22 -1.27
C PHE A 244 19.89 -0.94 -0.53
N ASP A 245 20.30 -2.12 -1.02
CA ASP A 245 21.22 -3.00 -0.29
C ASP A 245 22.69 -2.56 -0.39
N VAL A 246 23.05 -1.86 -1.47
CA VAL A 246 24.42 -1.35 -1.71
C VAL A 246 24.56 0.14 -1.38
N GLU A 247 23.45 0.83 -1.14
CA GLU A 247 23.38 2.28 -0.88
C GLU A 247 24.04 3.14 -1.98
N GLU A 248 24.09 2.61 -3.21
CA GLU A 248 24.69 3.28 -4.36
C GLU A 248 23.67 4.18 -5.05
N VAL A 249 24.17 5.33 -5.52
CA VAL A 249 23.42 6.29 -6.33
C VAL A 249 24.06 6.39 -7.70
N GLU A 250 23.28 6.08 -8.73
CA GLU A 250 23.63 6.35 -10.12
C GLU A 250 22.83 7.55 -10.59
N GLN A 251 23.52 8.57 -11.12
CA GLN A 251 22.89 9.81 -11.58
C GLN A 251 23.47 10.28 -12.90
N TRP A 252 22.61 10.71 -13.83
CA TRP A 252 23.03 11.25 -15.12
C TRP A 252 22.04 12.29 -15.65
N VAL A 253 22.54 13.20 -16.47
CA VAL A 253 21.70 14.17 -17.18
C VAL A 253 21.20 13.53 -18.47
N TYR A 254 19.88 13.52 -18.67
CA TYR A 254 19.28 13.02 -19.90
C TYR A 254 19.67 13.92 -21.08
N LYS A 255 20.39 13.33 -22.03
CA LYS A 255 20.69 13.93 -23.33
C LYS A 255 19.83 13.22 -24.36
N GLU A 256 19.07 14.00 -25.12
CA GLU A 256 18.40 13.47 -26.29
C GLU A 256 19.48 13.03 -27.27
N GLU A 257 19.59 11.74 -27.54
CA GLU A 257 20.42 11.26 -28.64
C GLU A 257 19.89 11.96 -29.89
N SER A 258 20.71 12.82 -30.48
CA SER A 258 20.40 13.46 -31.74
C SER A 258 20.12 12.36 -32.73
N LYS A 259 18.85 12.16 -33.08
CA LYS A 259 18.47 11.38 -34.27
C LYS A 259 19.02 12.12 -35.50
N ILE A 260 20.31 11.93 -35.76
CA ILE A 260 21.00 12.36 -36.97
C ILE A 260 21.03 11.15 -37.91
N GLY A 261 20.17 11.17 -38.93
CA GLY A 261 20.23 10.32 -40.13
C GLY A 261 19.98 8.82 -39.91
N VAL A 262 19.22 8.10 -40.74
CA VAL A 262 18.74 8.25 -42.12
C VAL A 262 17.44 7.47 -42.22
#